data_AF-A0A1G6XQR0-F1
#
_entry.id   AF-A0A1G6XQR0-F1
#
_cell.length_a   1.000
_cell.length_b   1.000
_cell.length_c   1.000
_cell.angle_alpha   90.00
_cell.angle_beta   90.00
_cell.angle_gamma   90.00
#
_symmetry.space_group_name_H-M   'P 1'
#
loop_
_entity.id
_entity.type
_entity.pdbx_description
1 polymer ?
#
loop_
_entity_poly.entity_id
_entity_poly.type
_entity_poly.pdbx_seq_one_letter_code
_entity_poly.pdbx_strand_id
1 'polypeptide(L)'
;MKLGRSQSASPPVERIPAAASGATPSSGIRDRKTRTVGSVRRIQHYSRFVRLMKLLLPSVAVMVLGVVLAWPQIQFQAERLAGELASLDPRTANTRTLVNARFHGVDTDNQPYTLIASKAVEQVDDPDQVDLWDPEGDIALETGRWLALRGNTGLYSKGDRTLYLDGNVVLYRDDGFEFHTETAHIDLNTKNANGSDPVQGSGPDGTIESMGFDIVDGGRVVVFTGQAHLVLTADGEIAP
;
A
#
# COMPACT_ATOMS: atom_id res chain seq x y z
N MET A 1 26.50 -47.53 -21.58
CA MET A 1 27.59 -47.05 -22.45
C MET A 1 27.80 -48.03 -23.60
N LYS A 2 27.67 -47.59 -24.86
CA LYS A 2 28.20 -48.28 -26.04
C LYS A 2 28.44 -47.25 -27.14
N LEU A 3 29.56 -47.35 -27.85
CA LEU A 3 29.96 -46.40 -28.89
C LEU A 3 29.19 -46.63 -30.20
N GLY A 4 29.01 -45.58 -30.99
CA GLY A 4 28.56 -45.64 -32.38
C GLY A 4 29.11 -44.45 -33.16
N ARG A 5 30.10 -44.67 -34.04
CA ARG A 5 30.86 -43.64 -34.75
C ARG A 5 30.78 -43.89 -36.27
N SER A 6 30.26 -42.92 -37.02
CA SER A 6 30.27 -42.82 -38.50
C SER A 6 29.75 -41.43 -38.85
N GLN A 7 30.40 -40.53 -39.60
CA GLN A 7 31.58 -40.56 -40.49
C GLN A 7 31.41 -41.24 -41.86
N SER A 8 30.91 -40.47 -42.84
CA SER A 8 31.17 -40.55 -44.30
C SER A 8 30.35 -39.42 -44.98
N ALA A 9 30.68 -38.81 -46.13
CA ALA A 9 31.95 -38.50 -46.80
C ALA A 9 31.66 -37.43 -47.89
N SER A 10 32.66 -36.64 -48.30
CA SER A 10 32.65 -35.79 -49.52
C SER A 10 33.41 -36.53 -50.66
N PRO A 11 33.77 -35.95 -51.84
CA PRO A 11 33.42 -34.65 -52.45
C PRO A 11 32.92 -34.75 -53.95
N PRO A 12 33.57 -34.24 -55.03
CA PRO A 12 32.99 -33.18 -55.90
C PRO A 12 32.98 -33.54 -57.43
N VAL A 13 33.45 -32.60 -58.31
CA VAL A 13 33.60 -32.70 -59.80
C VAL A 13 32.27 -32.37 -60.54
N GLU A 14 32.16 -31.73 -61.72
CA GLU A 14 32.99 -31.62 -62.95
C GLU A 14 32.89 -30.24 -63.66
N ARG A 15 33.75 -30.05 -64.66
CA ARG A 15 34.22 -28.85 -65.38
C ARG A 15 33.30 -28.28 -66.49
N ILE A 16 33.58 -27.00 -66.82
CA ILE A 16 33.56 -26.30 -68.14
C ILE A 16 34.19 -27.13 -69.31
N PRO A 17 34.22 -26.72 -70.62
CA PRO A 17 33.59 -25.61 -71.40
C PRO A 17 33.09 -26.00 -72.84
N ALA A 18 32.67 -25.02 -73.68
CA ALA A 18 32.80 -24.93 -75.18
C ALA A 18 31.95 -23.75 -75.73
N ALA A 19 32.45 -22.76 -76.49
CA ALA A 19 32.75 -22.75 -77.96
C ALA A 19 31.48 -22.92 -78.84
N ALA A 20 31.23 -22.26 -79.99
CA ALA A 20 31.83 -21.18 -80.78
C ALA A 20 30.66 -20.43 -81.51
N SER A 21 30.74 -19.57 -82.53
CA SER A 21 31.80 -19.00 -83.40
C SER A 21 31.27 -17.71 -84.07
N GLY A 22 32.08 -17.00 -84.89
CA GLY A 22 31.56 -15.92 -85.78
C GLY A 22 32.59 -14.88 -86.24
N ALA A 23 33.19 -15.06 -87.43
CA ALA A 23 33.93 -14.03 -88.16
C ALA A 23 32.93 -13.06 -88.88
N THR A 24 33.28 -11.93 -89.52
CA THR A 24 34.48 -11.51 -90.29
C THR A 24 34.53 -9.95 -90.39
N PRO A 25 35.58 -9.31 -90.96
CA PRO A 25 35.86 -7.86 -90.79
C PRO A 25 35.57 -6.95 -92.01
N SER A 26 35.48 -5.63 -91.76
CA SER A 26 35.84 -4.54 -92.69
C SER A 26 36.27 -3.31 -91.88
N SER A 27 37.57 -2.96 -91.85
CA SER A 27 38.27 -2.08 -92.81
C SER A 27 37.63 -0.69 -92.96
N GLY A 28 38.26 0.31 -92.35
CA GLY A 28 37.79 1.70 -92.29
C GLY A 28 38.81 2.66 -91.69
N ILE A 29 40.01 2.73 -92.28
CA ILE A 29 41.11 3.59 -91.83
C ILE A 29 40.76 5.07 -92.06
N ARG A 30 40.70 5.89 -91.01
CA ARG A 30 40.97 7.35 -91.07
C ARG A 30 41.63 7.88 -89.80
N ASP A 31 42.71 8.63 -89.98
CA ASP A 31 43.52 9.26 -88.92
C ASP A 31 42.78 10.27 -88.05
N ARG A 32 43.05 10.22 -86.72
CA ARG A 32 43.30 11.46 -85.96
C ARG A 32 44.17 11.24 -84.71
N LYS A 33 45.44 11.64 -84.84
CA LYS A 33 46.35 12.30 -83.88
C LYS A 33 46.11 12.22 -82.35
N THR A 34 47.25 12.15 -81.65
CA THR A 34 47.58 12.65 -80.29
C THR A 34 47.06 11.94 -79.03
N ARG A 35 47.87 10.98 -78.57
CA ARG A 35 48.56 10.94 -77.26
C ARG A 35 47.81 11.34 -75.96
N THR A 36 47.45 10.27 -75.22
CA THR A 36 47.92 9.93 -73.85
C THR A 36 47.44 10.67 -72.58
N VAL A 37 47.14 9.84 -71.56
CA VAL A 37 47.06 10.06 -70.09
C VAL A 37 45.78 10.70 -69.55
N GLY A 38 45.23 10.10 -68.47
CA GLY A 38 44.60 10.91 -67.42
C GLY A 38 43.22 10.51 -66.88
N SER A 39 42.85 9.23 -66.83
CA SER A 39 41.61 8.81 -66.17
C SER A 39 41.66 8.97 -64.64
N VAL A 40 41.26 10.13 -64.10
CA VAL A 40 40.85 10.24 -62.68
C VAL A 40 39.62 11.14 -62.55
N ARG A 41 38.43 10.53 -62.54
CA ARG A 41 37.18 11.15 -62.06
C ARG A 41 37.27 11.32 -60.53
N ARG A 42 38.04 12.31 -60.06
CA ARG A 42 38.27 12.52 -58.62
C ARG A 42 37.01 13.12 -57.98
N ILE A 43 36.31 12.27 -57.24
CA ILE A 43 35.12 12.53 -56.43
C ILE A 43 35.29 13.83 -55.61
N GLN A 44 34.60 14.91 -55.97
CA GLN A 44 34.68 16.22 -55.28
C GLN A 44 33.89 16.30 -53.95
N HIS A 45 33.45 15.16 -53.39
CA HIS A 45 32.50 15.14 -52.27
C HIS A 45 33.14 15.44 -50.90
N TYR A 46 34.47 15.41 -50.78
CA TYR A 46 35.16 15.62 -49.50
C TYR A 46 35.07 17.07 -48.97
N SER A 47 35.02 18.07 -49.85
CA SER A 47 35.02 19.49 -49.46
C SER A 47 33.72 19.92 -48.76
N ARG A 48 32.57 19.37 -49.18
CA ARG A 48 31.26 19.68 -48.59
C ARG A 48 31.06 19.00 -47.23
N PHE A 49 31.58 17.80 -47.05
CA PHE A 49 31.47 17.04 -45.80
C PHE A 49 32.15 17.75 -44.62
N VAL A 50 33.37 18.28 -44.83
CA VAL A 50 34.10 19.05 -43.80
C VAL A 50 33.42 20.38 -43.47
N ARG A 51 32.79 21.04 -44.46
CA ARG A 51 31.99 22.25 -44.21
C ARG A 51 30.71 21.94 -43.42
N LEU A 52 30.07 20.79 -43.67
CA LEU A 52 28.91 20.34 -42.91
C LEU A 52 29.28 20.04 -41.45
N MET A 53 30.38 19.31 -41.20
CA MET A 53 30.87 19.06 -39.84
C MET A 53 31.17 20.34 -39.04
N LYS A 54 31.75 21.36 -39.68
CA LYS A 54 32.01 22.67 -39.04
C LYS A 54 30.74 23.44 -38.64
N LEU A 55 29.59 23.11 -39.22
CA LEU A 55 28.30 23.72 -38.87
C LEU A 55 27.46 22.83 -37.93
N LEU A 56 27.58 21.50 -38.05
CA LEU A 56 26.89 20.52 -37.23
C LEU A 56 27.26 20.62 -35.75
N LEU A 57 28.55 20.75 -35.44
CA LEU A 57 29.04 20.78 -34.05
C LEU A 57 28.46 21.97 -33.24
N PRO A 58 28.53 23.24 -33.70
CA PRO A 58 27.87 24.33 -32.98
C PRO A 58 26.33 24.24 -33.03
N SER A 59 25.73 23.70 -34.10
CA SER A 59 24.28 23.49 -34.18
C SER A 59 23.77 22.54 -33.10
N VAL A 60 24.45 21.40 -32.89
CA VAL A 60 24.12 20.44 -31.82
C VAL A 60 24.33 21.06 -30.44
N ALA A 61 25.40 21.83 -30.24
CA ALA A 61 25.63 22.53 -28.97
C ALA A 61 24.48 23.51 -28.64
N VAL A 62 24.03 24.33 -29.61
CA VAL A 62 22.89 25.24 -29.44
C VAL A 62 21.58 24.47 -29.21
N MET A 63 21.35 23.36 -29.91
CA MET A 63 20.17 22.52 -29.72
C MET A 63 20.11 21.92 -28.31
N VAL A 64 21.23 21.36 -27.81
CA VAL A 64 21.31 20.82 -26.44
C VAL A 64 21.11 21.93 -25.41
N LEU A 65 21.72 23.11 -25.61
CA LEU A 65 21.52 24.25 -24.72
C LEU A 65 20.04 24.68 -24.68
N GLY A 66 19.37 24.72 -25.83
CA GLY A 66 17.94 25.01 -25.94
C GLY A 66 17.07 24.00 -25.19
N VAL A 67 17.38 22.70 -25.28
CA VAL A 67 16.68 21.65 -24.52
C VAL A 67 16.87 21.84 -23.01
N VAL A 68 18.10 22.11 -22.55
CA VAL A 68 18.38 22.33 -21.11
C VAL A 68 17.66 23.58 -20.57
N LEU A 69 17.57 24.66 -21.36
CA LEU A 69 16.85 25.88 -20.98
C LEU A 69 15.32 25.72 -21.04
N ALA A 70 14.80 24.86 -21.93
CA ALA A 70 13.38 24.53 -22.01
C ALA A 70 12.95 23.48 -20.95
N TRP A 71 13.88 22.65 -20.47
CA TRP A 71 13.62 21.61 -19.46
C TRP A 71 12.84 22.10 -18.22
N PRO A 72 13.22 23.19 -17.52
CA PRO A 72 12.46 23.67 -16.37
C PRO A 72 11.02 24.08 -16.71
N GLN A 73 10.74 24.60 -17.91
CA GLN A 73 9.38 24.96 -18.32
C GLN A 73 8.46 23.74 -18.47
N ILE A 74 9.03 22.57 -18.77
CA ILE A 74 8.30 21.28 -18.81
C ILE A 74 8.09 20.76 -17.39
N GLN A 75 9.12 20.82 -16.54
CA GLN A 75 9.01 20.41 -15.12
C GLN A 75 7.98 21.24 -14.36
N PHE A 76 7.98 22.58 -14.47
CA PHE A 76 6.99 23.44 -13.79
C PHE A 76 5.54 23.19 -14.22
N GLN A 77 5.29 22.68 -15.42
CA GLN A 77 3.94 22.28 -15.87
C GLN A 77 3.58 20.87 -15.38
N ALA A 78 4.55 19.94 -15.40
CA ALA A 78 4.38 18.61 -14.83
C ALA A 78 4.14 18.64 -13.31
N GLU A 79 4.86 19.50 -12.58
CA GLU A 79 4.68 19.71 -11.13
C GLU A 79 3.33 20.35 -10.80
N ARG A 80 2.83 21.28 -11.63
CA ARG A 80 1.48 21.86 -11.43
C ARG A 80 0.38 20.83 -11.68
N LEU A 81 0.47 20.07 -12.78
CA LEU A 81 -0.46 18.98 -13.06
C LEU A 81 -0.36 17.86 -12.02
N ALA A 82 0.84 17.53 -11.54
CA ALA A 82 1.04 16.55 -10.47
C ALA A 82 0.50 17.05 -9.12
N GLY A 83 0.64 18.34 -8.81
CA GLY A 83 0.07 18.95 -7.60
C GLY A 83 -1.46 19.04 -7.64
N GLU A 84 -2.03 19.33 -8.80
CA GLU A 84 -3.48 19.36 -9.03
C GLU A 84 -4.09 17.94 -9.07
N LEU A 85 -3.33 16.94 -9.51
CA LEU A 85 -3.72 15.53 -9.42
C LEU A 85 -3.49 14.94 -8.01
N ALA A 86 -2.48 15.39 -7.26
CA ALA A 86 -2.21 14.96 -5.88
C ALA A 86 -3.19 15.58 -4.87
N SER A 87 -3.80 16.73 -5.18
CA SER A 87 -4.93 17.27 -4.42
C SER A 87 -6.29 16.65 -4.83
N LEU A 88 -6.33 15.88 -5.92
CA LEU A 88 -7.43 14.98 -6.28
C LEU A 88 -7.22 13.53 -5.79
N ASP A 89 -6.03 13.20 -5.26
CA ASP A 89 -5.80 11.96 -4.51
C ASP A 89 -6.08 12.20 -3.02
N PRO A 90 -7.17 11.65 -2.44
CA PRO A 90 -7.49 11.80 -1.02
C PRO A 90 -6.45 11.15 -0.08
N ARG A 91 -5.38 10.55 -0.61
CA ARG A 91 -4.26 9.99 0.16
C ARG A 91 -3.23 11.02 0.62
N THR A 92 -3.24 12.25 0.09
CA THR A 92 -2.20 13.26 0.36
C THR A 92 -2.61 14.34 1.38
N ALA A 93 -3.68 14.11 2.14
CA ALA A 93 -4.13 14.97 3.24
C ALA A 93 -3.96 14.30 4.61
N ASN A 94 -2.78 13.72 4.85
CA ASN A 94 -2.16 13.30 6.13
C ASN A 94 -2.96 12.44 7.15
N THR A 95 -4.21 12.09 6.89
CA THR A 95 -5.09 11.39 7.81
C THR A 95 -5.53 10.05 7.22
N ARG A 96 -5.02 8.94 7.74
CA ARG A 96 -5.36 7.61 7.23
C ARG A 96 -6.75 7.20 7.70
N THR A 97 -7.75 7.45 6.86
CA THR A 97 -9.12 6.97 7.09
C THR A 97 -9.28 5.54 6.61
N LEU A 98 -9.78 4.67 7.49
CA LEU A 98 -10.17 3.29 7.23
C LEU A 98 -11.70 3.18 7.34
N VAL A 99 -12.32 2.36 6.48
CA VAL A 99 -13.77 2.06 6.48
C VAL A 99 -13.93 0.59 6.80
N ASN A 100 -14.88 0.24 7.68
CA ASN A 100 -15.00 -1.09 8.28
C ASN A 100 -13.65 -1.55 8.86
N ALA A 101 -13.09 -0.71 9.73
CA ALA A 101 -11.81 -0.99 10.37
C ALA A 101 -11.95 -2.21 11.28
N ARG A 102 -10.88 -3.01 11.35
CA ARG A 102 -10.82 -4.20 12.18
C ARG A 102 -9.39 -4.38 12.69
N PHE A 103 -9.26 -4.28 14.01
CA PHE A 103 -8.04 -4.49 14.76
C PHE A 103 -8.13 -5.84 15.47
N HIS A 104 -7.00 -6.54 15.52
CA HIS A 104 -6.85 -7.77 16.29
C HIS A 104 -5.60 -7.64 17.13
N GLY A 105 -5.68 -8.10 18.37
CA GLY A 105 -4.54 -8.16 19.26
C GLY A 105 -4.62 -9.38 20.16
N VAL A 106 -3.60 -9.50 21.01
CA VAL A 106 -3.58 -10.40 22.14
C VAL A 106 -3.27 -9.60 23.40
N ASP A 107 -3.83 -10.02 24.53
CA ASP A 107 -3.58 -9.46 25.85
C ASP A 107 -2.27 -10.02 26.47
N THR A 108 -2.01 -9.73 27.75
CA THR A 108 -0.82 -10.29 28.46
C THR A 108 -0.84 -11.80 28.63
N ASP A 109 -2.03 -12.40 28.61
CA ASP A 109 -2.28 -13.81 28.91
C ASP A 109 -2.47 -14.63 27.62
N ASN A 110 -2.12 -14.02 26.48
CA ASN A 110 -2.17 -14.56 25.12
C ASN A 110 -3.60 -14.92 24.66
N GLN A 111 -4.59 -14.17 25.14
CA GLN A 111 -5.99 -14.27 24.73
C GLN A 111 -6.28 -13.27 23.61
N PRO A 112 -7.01 -13.67 22.55
CA PRO A 112 -7.32 -12.77 21.45
C PRO A 112 -8.41 -11.77 21.84
N TYR A 113 -8.28 -10.55 21.32
CA TYR A 113 -9.38 -9.60 21.22
C TYR A 113 -9.54 -9.10 19.78
N THR A 114 -10.75 -8.67 19.46
CA THR A 114 -11.10 -8.03 18.19
C THR A 114 -11.80 -6.71 18.48
N LEU A 115 -11.46 -5.67 17.73
CA LEU A 115 -12.11 -4.36 17.79
C LEU A 115 -12.44 -3.95 16.36
N ILE A 116 -13.73 -3.78 16.07
CA ILE A 116 -14.23 -3.30 14.78
C ILE A 116 -14.82 -1.89 14.94
N ALA A 117 -14.86 -1.13 13.85
CA ALA A 117 -15.49 0.18 13.80
C ALA A 117 -16.01 0.47 12.39
N SER A 118 -17.14 1.18 12.27
CA SER A 118 -17.71 1.56 10.96
C SER A 118 -16.72 2.43 10.17
N LYS A 119 -16.00 3.29 10.88
CA LYS A 119 -14.92 4.15 10.40
C LYS A 119 -13.83 4.25 11.47
N ALA A 120 -12.57 4.31 11.04
CA ALA A 120 -11.44 4.64 11.89
C ALA A 120 -10.56 5.72 11.22
N VAL A 121 -9.98 6.61 12.02
CA VAL A 121 -9.17 7.74 11.54
C VAL A 121 -7.91 7.84 12.39
N GLU A 122 -6.74 7.60 11.79
CA GLU A 122 -5.46 7.81 12.47
C GLU A 122 -5.18 9.32 12.59
N GLN A 123 -4.88 9.80 13.80
CA GLN A 123 -4.63 11.23 14.04
C GLN A 123 -3.31 11.68 13.36
N VAL A 124 -3.27 12.96 12.94
CA VAL A 124 -2.11 13.52 12.20
C VAL A 124 -0.91 13.74 13.13
N ASP A 125 -1.19 14.21 14.35
CA ASP A 125 -0.17 14.56 15.34
C ASP A 125 0.37 13.32 16.08
N ASP A 126 -0.45 12.28 16.24
CA ASP A 126 -0.09 11.00 16.84
C ASP A 126 -0.71 9.81 16.07
N PRO A 127 0.07 9.14 15.20
CA PRO A 127 -0.41 7.97 14.44
C PRO A 127 -0.75 6.73 15.28
N ASP A 128 -0.36 6.68 16.56
CA ASP A 128 -0.76 5.61 17.47
C ASP A 128 -2.19 5.83 18.03
N GLN A 129 -2.70 7.07 17.99
CA GLN A 129 -4.09 7.39 18.31
C GLN A 129 -5.01 7.21 17.10
N VAL A 130 -6.13 6.52 17.32
CA VAL A 130 -7.15 6.26 16.28
C VAL A 130 -8.53 6.62 16.80
N ASP A 131 -9.18 7.60 16.16
CA ASP A 131 -10.58 7.92 16.39
C ASP A 131 -11.46 6.87 15.71
N LEU A 132 -12.42 6.31 16.45
CA LEU A 132 -13.34 5.25 16.02
C LEU A 132 -14.79 5.75 16.05
N TRP A 133 -15.57 5.38 15.03
CA TRP A 133 -17.02 5.56 14.98
C TRP A 133 -17.71 4.20 15.04
N ASP A 134 -18.77 4.13 15.83
CA ASP A 134 -19.49 2.89 16.14
C ASP A 134 -18.54 1.73 16.50
N PRO A 135 -17.59 1.91 17.45
CA PRO A 135 -16.72 0.83 17.88
C PRO A 135 -17.53 -0.31 18.51
N GLU A 136 -17.27 -1.54 18.08
CA GLU A 136 -17.73 -2.78 18.72
C GLU A 136 -16.49 -3.67 18.95
N GLY A 137 -16.44 -4.43 20.05
CA GLY A 137 -15.28 -5.27 20.33
C GLY A 137 -15.63 -6.52 21.13
N ASP A 138 -14.87 -7.58 20.90
CA ASP A 138 -14.96 -8.87 21.55
C ASP A 138 -13.63 -9.17 22.26
N ILE A 139 -13.69 -9.43 23.57
CA ILE A 139 -12.53 -9.73 24.43
C ILE A 139 -12.73 -11.11 25.06
N ALA A 140 -11.78 -12.03 24.85
CA ALA A 140 -11.73 -13.28 25.58
C ALA A 140 -11.24 -13.06 27.02
N LEU A 141 -11.89 -13.70 27.99
CA LEU A 141 -11.55 -13.64 29.42
C LEU A 141 -10.98 -14.98 29.90
N GLU A 142 -10.06 -14.97 30.87
CA GLU A 142 -9.34 -16.17 31.35
C GLU A 142 -10.28 -17.28 31.81
N THR A 143 -11.48 -16.89 32.27
CA THR A 143 -12.56 -17.79 32.69
C THR A 143 -13.20 -18.61 31.56
N GLY A 144 -12.73 -18.47 30.30
CA GLY A 144 -13.30 -19.10 29.11
C GLY A 144 -14.57 -18.41 28.58
N ARG A 145 -14.92 -17.26 29.17
CA ARG A 145 -16.04 -16.39 28.81
C ARG A 145 -15.61 -15.30 27.82
N TRP A 146 -16.56 -14.67 27.15
CA TRP A 146 -16.31 -13.47 26.35
C TRP A 146 -17.07 -12.25 26.86
N LEU A 147 -16.45 -11.08 26.67
CA LEU A 147 -17.00 -9.76 26.93
C LEU A 147 -17.12 -9.03 25.59
N ALA A 148 -18.34 -8.64 25.21
CA ALA A 148 -18.56 -7.67 24.16
C ALA A 148 -18.63 -6.25 24.73
N LEU A 149 -18.17 -5.29 23.94
CA LEU A 149 -18.30 -3.86 24.18
C LEU A 149 -18.80 -3.14 22.93
N ARG A 150 -19.49 -2.01 23.12
CA ARG A 150 -19.81 -1.06 22.05
C ARG A 150 -19.95 0.36 22.59
N GLY A 151 -19.83 1.36 21.72
CA GLY A 151 -20.13 2.76 22.01
C GLY A 151 -20.41 3.55 20.72
N ASN A 152 -20.78 4.83 20.84
CA ASN A 152 -21.01 5.70 19.67
C ASN A 152 -19.70 6.16 19.04
N THR A 153 -18.73 6.54 19.87
CA THR A 153 -17.37 6.89 19.45
C THR A 153 -16.34 6.26 20.39
N GLY A 154 -15.08 6.23 19.97
CA GLY A 154 -13.99 5.83 20.82
C GLY A 154 -12.63 6.33 20.35
N LEU A 155 -11.65 6.26 21.24
CA LEU A 155 -10.24 6.57 20.97
C LEU A 155 -9.41 5.34 21.33
N TYR A 156 -8.70 4.80 20.34
CA TYR A 156 -7.85 3.62 20.50
C TYR A 156 -6.37 4.00 20.39
N SER A 157 -5.60 3.81 21.47
CA SER A 157 -4.14 3.91 21.48
C SER A 157 -3.54 2.57 21.09
N LYS A 158 -2.88 2.48 19.94
CA LYS A 158 -2.18 1.26 19.49
C LYS A 158 -0.98 0.90 20.38
N GLY A 159 -0.29 1.93 20.88
CA GLY A 159 0.92 1.79 21.69
C GLY A 159 0.61 1.26 23.07
N ASP A 160 -0.30 1.93 23.78
CA ASP A 160 -0.72 1.55 25.13
C ASP A 160 -1.74 0.39 25.11
N ARG A 161 -2.41 0.15 23.97
CA ARG A 161 -3.56 -0.75 23.83
C ARG A 161 -4.71 -0.42 24.78
N THR A 162 -4.94 0.88 24.97
CA THR A 162 -6.11 1.39 25.67
C THR A 162 -7.21 1.77 24.68
N LEU A 163 -8.45 1.59 25.11
CA LEU A 163 -9.65 1.96 24.38
C LEU A 163 -10.52 2.83 25.31
N TYR A 164 -10.68 4.10 24.94
CA TYR A 164 -11.70 4.96 25.52
C TYR A 164 -12.96 4.88 24.65
N LEU A 165 -14.12 4.77 25.28
CA LEU A 165 -15.44 4.75 24.65
C LEU A 165 -16.28 5.90 25.18
N ASP A 166 -17.04 6.53 24.29
CA ASP A 166 -17.86 7.71 24.58
C ASP A 166 -19.22 7.64 23.87
N GLY A 167 -20.27 7.91 24.65
CA GLY A 167 -21.67 7.92 24.25
C GLY A 167 -22.29 6.54 24.20
N ASN A 168 -23.33 6.30 25.03
CA ASN A 168 -24.15 5.08 25.01
C ASN A 168 -23.31 3.78 25.01
N VAL A 169 -22.37 3.70 25.96
CA VAL A 169 -21.45 2.57 26.08
C VAL A 169 -22.17 1.40 26.72
N VAL A 170 -22.12 0.24 26.06
CA VAL A 170 -22.70 -1.01 26.56
C VAL A 170 -21.62 -2.08 26.62
N LEU A 171 -21.51 -2.74 27.77
CA LEU A 171 -20.67 -3.90 28.00
C LEU A 171 -21.56 -5.11 28.28
N TYR A 172 -21.35 -6.23 27.60
CA TYR A 172 -22.15 -7.45 27.76
C TYR A 172 -21.24 -8.66 27.95
N ARG A 173 -21.54 -9.51 28.93
CA ARG A 173 -20.84 -10.77 29.18
C ARG A 173 -21.80 -11.95 29.05
N ASP A 174 -21.29 -13.06 28.51
CA ASP A 174 -22.04 -14.25 28.12
C ASP A 174 -22.80 -14.99 29.24
N ASP A 175 -22.50 -14.69 30.51
CA ASP A 175 -23.21 -15.15 31.69
C ASP A 175 -24.40 -14.25 32.09
N GLY A 176 -24.81 -13.34 31.20
CA GLY A 176 -26.01 -12.52 31.36
C GLY A 176 -25.80 -11.22 32.15
N PHE A 177 -24.54 -10.77 32.32
CA PHE A 177 -24.23 -9.47 32.89
C PHE A 177 -24.15 -8.40 31.79
N GLU A 178 -24.83 -7.27 31.99
CA GLU A 178 -24.88 -6.14 31.06
C GLU A 178 -24.69 -4.82 31.82
N PHE A 179 -23.84 -3.93 31.32
CA PHE A 179 -23.58 -2.61 31.90
C PHE A 179 -23.80 -1.51 30.87
N HIS A 180 -24.47 -0.43 31.27
CA HIS A 180 -24.74 0.76 30.47
C HIS A 180 -24.12 1.98 31.17
N THR A 181 -23.31 2.76 30.47
CA THR A 181 -22.62 3.97 30.97
C THR A 181 -22.46 4.98 29.83
N GLU A 182 -22.17 6.25 30.13
CA GLU A 182 -21.88 7.24 29.09
C GLU A 182 -20.43 7.15 28.58
N THR A 183 -19.47 6.90 29.47
CA THR A 183 -18.06 6.67 29.09
C THR A 183 -17.48 5.44 29.78
N ALA A 184 -16.46 4.86 29.14
CA ALA A 184 -15.64 3.81 29.73
C ALA A 184 -14.21 3.86 29.19
N HIS A 185 -13.23 3.61 30.06
CA HIS A 185 -11.82 3.45 29.68
C HIS A 185 -11.38 2.01 29.95
N ILE A 186 -10.91 1.31 28.92
CA ILE A 186 -10.52 -0.11 28.95
C ILE A 186 -9.04 -0.24 28.61
N ASP A 187 -8.28 -1.01 29.40
CA ASP A 187 -6.93 -1.46 29.07
C ASP A 187 -7.01 -2.89 28.49
N LEU A 188 -6.69 -3.05 27.20
CA LEU A 188 -6.78 -4.32 26.49
C LEU A 188 -5.60 -5.26 26.78
N ASN A 189 -4.54 -4.79 27.46
CA ASN A 189 -3.48 -5.68 27.95
C ASN A 189 -3.95 -6.39 29.23
N THR A 190 -4.45 -5.63 30.21
CA THR A 190 -4.82 -6.16 31.52
C THR A 190 -6.27 -6.65 31.59
N LYS A 191 -7.13 -6.25 30.65
CA LYS A 191 -8.60 -6.42 30.66
C LYS A 191 -9.28 -5.71 31.84
N ASN A 192 -8.64 -4.69 32.40
CA ASN A 192 -9.24 -3.81 33.40
C ASN A 192 -10.03 -2.70 32.68
N ALA A 193 -11.07 -2.18 33.33
CA ALA A 193 -11.86 -1.06 32.82
C ALA A 193 -12.29 -0.15 33.96
N ASN A 194 -12.56 1.12 33.68
CA ASN A 194 -13.11 2.07 34.66
C ASN A 194 -14.03 3.10 34.00
N GLY A 195 -14.89 3.71 34.81
CA GLY A 195 -15.75 4.81 34.41
C GLY A 195 -16.20 5.62 35.63
N SER A 196 -16.19 6.95 35.49
CA SER A 196 -16.63 7.89 36.53
C SER A 196 -18.04 8.44 36.31
N ASP A 197 -18.73 7.93 35.29
CA ASP A 197 -20.10 8.31 34.95
C ASP A 197 -21.12 7.34 35.56
N PRO A 198 -22.39 7.76 35.72
CA PRO A 198 -23.45 6.88 36.19
C PRO A 198 -23.59 5.62 35.33
N VAL A 199 -23.52 4.47 35.99
CA VAL A 199 -23.59 3.15 35.37
C VAL A 199 -24.80 2.38 35.89
N GLN A 200 -25.50 1.71 34.97
CA GLN A 200 -26.59 0.79 35.26
C GLN A 200 -26.13 -0.61 34.89
N GLY A 201 -26.09 -1.51 35.87
CA GLY A 201 -25.76 -2.93 35.69
C GLY A 201 -27.00 -3.81 35.86
N SER A 202 -27.13 -4.81 35.01
CA SER A 202 -28.09 -5.90 35.14
C SER A 202 -27.35 -7.23 35.12
N GLY A 203 -27.81 -8.20 35.91
CA GLY A 203 -27.29 -9.56 35.93
C GLY A 203 -28.36 -10.56 36.37
N PRO A 204 -28.05 -11.87 36.38
CA PRO A 204 -29.02 -12.91 36.73
C PRO A 204 -29.66 -12.72 38.11
N ASP A 205 -28.87 -12.27 39.09
CA ASP A 205 -29.28 -12.15 40.49
C ASP A 205 -29.88 -10.78 40.86
N GLY A 206 -29.96 -9.82 39.93
CA GLY A 206 -30.46 -8.47 40.23
C GLY A 206 -29.94 -7.34 39.34
N THR A 207 -30.22 -6.10 39.76
CA THR A 207 -29.80 -4.86 39.09
C THR A 207 -29.09 -3.91 40.06
N ILE A 208 -28.14 -3.14 39.53
CA ILE A 208 -27.36 -2.16 40.28
C ILE A 208 -27.30 -0.82 39.53
N GLU A 209 -27.40 0.27 40.27
CA GLU A 209 -27.14 1.62 39.79
C GLU A 209 -26.00 2.20 40.63
N SER A 210 -24.98 2.80 40.01
CA SER A 210 -23.94 3.54 40.75
C SER A 210 -23.42 4.75 39.98
N MET A 211 -22.64 5.60 40.66
CA MET A 211 -22.02 6.80 40.07
C MET A 211 -20.73 6.51 39.28
N GLY A 212 -20.27 5.25 39.25
CA GLY A 212 -19.06 4.83 38.57
C GLY A 212 -18.72 3.38 38.86
N PHE A 213 -17.67 2.86 38.20
CA PHE A 213 -17.20 1.49 38.34
C PHE A 213 -15.69 1.36 38.07
N ASP A 214 -15.10 0.33 38.67
CA ASP A 214 -13.76 -0.19 38.38
C ASP A 214 -13.86 -1.71 38.17
N ILE A 215 -13.46 -2.19 36.99
CA ILE A 215 -13.27 -3.61 36.67
C ILE A 215 -11.78 -3.92 36.82
N VAL A 216 -11.46 -4.83 37.73
CA VAL A 216 -10.09 -5.24 38.07
C VAL A 216 -9.92 -6.75 37.95
N ASP A 217 -8.70 -7.22 38.18
CA ASP A 217 -8.35 -8.65 38.12
C ASP A 217 -8.66 -9.29 36.76
N GLY A 218 -8.55 -8.52 35.67
CA GLY A 218 -8.75 -9.01 34.30
C GLY A 218 -10.19 -9.37 33.95
N GLY A 219 -11.16 -8.55 34.41
CA GLY A 219 -12.59 -8.76 34.17
C GLY A 219 -13.29 -9.63 35.22
N ARG A 220 -12.58 -10.08 36.25
CA ARG A 220 -13.09 -11.01 37.27
C ARG A 220 -13.82 -10.31 38.43
N VAL A 221 -13.40 -9.11 38.79
CA VAL A 221 -13.96 -8.35 39.93
C VAL A 221 -14.47 -7.01 39.41
N VAL A 222 -15.73 -6.68 39.75
CA VAL A 222 -16.33 -5.38 39.46
C VAL A 222 -16.60 -4.67 40.79
N VAL A 223 -16.09 -3.46 40.92
CA VAL A 223 -16.23 -2.59 42.10
C VAL A 223 -17.04 -1.38 41.67
N PHE A 224 -18.21 -1.18 42.26
CA PHE A 224 -19.04 0.00 41.99
C PHE A 224 -18.66 1.13 42.95
N THR A 225 -18.48 2.34 42.41
CA THR A 225 -17.95 3.49 43.14
C THR A 225 -18.98 4.60 43.32
N GLY A 226 -18.75 5.46 44.33
CA GLY A 226 -19.66 6.55 44.69
C GLY A 226 -20.94 6.06 45.38
N GLN A 227 -22.06 6.73 45.11
CA GLN A 227 -23.37 6.30 45.58
C GLN A 227 -23.83 5.11 44.73
N ALA A 228 -24.21 4.00 45.39
CA ALA A 228 -24.69 2.79 44.73
C ALA A 228 -26.00 2.28 45.34
N HIS A 229 -26.87 1.72 44.51
CA HIS A 229 -28.14 1.10 44.89
C HIS A 229 -28.26 -0.25 44.20
N LEU A 230 -28.40 -1.33 44.98
CA LEU A 230 -28.45 -2.72 44.51
C LEU A 230 -29.80 -3.32 44.86
N VAL A 231 -30.49 -3.88 43.87
CA VAL A 231 -31.73 -4.64 44.02
C VAL A 231 -31.46 -6.08 43.63
N LEU A 232 -31.58 -7.00 44.60
CA LEU A 232 -31.42 -8.43 44.37
C LEU A 232 -32.78 -9.10 44.13
N THR A 233 -32.84 -9.94 43.10
CA THR A 233 -34.02 -10.76 42.78
C THR A 233 -33.93 -12.07 43.56
N ALA A 234 -34.96 -12.42 44.32
CA ALA A 234 -34.92 -13.57 45.23
C ALA A 234 -35.04 -14.95 44.54
N ASP A 235 -35.20 -14.97 43.21
CA ASP A 235 -35.49 -16.18 42.42
C ASP A 235 -34.23 -16.91 41.92
N GLY A 236 -33.12 -16.78 42.65
CA GLY A 236 -31.98 -17.69 42.54
C GLY A 236 -32.38 -19.07 43.07
N GLU A 237 -32.94 -19.91 42.20
CA GLU A 237 -33.47 -21.23 42.56
C GLU A 237 -32.39 -22.14 43.17
N ILE A 238 -32.44 -22.30 44.49
CA ILE A 238 -31.73 -23.36 45.19
C ILE A 238 -32.43 -24.67 44.83
N ALA A 239 -31.93 -25.34 43.78
CA ALA A 239 -32.38 -26.67 43.42
C ALA A 239 -32.22 -27.64 44.62
N PRO A 240 -33.23 -28.48 44.92
CA PRO A 240 -33.28 -29.30 46.14
C PRO A 240 -32.33 -30.50 46.15
#